data_AF-A0A8B6HNC5-F1
#
_entry.id   AF-A0A8B6HNC5-F1
#
_cell.length_a   1.000
_cell.length_b   1.000
_cell.length_c   1.000
_cell.angle_alpha   90.00
_cell.angle_beta   90.00
_cell.angle_gamma   90.00
#
_symmetry.space_group_name_H-M   'P 1'
#
loop_
_entity.id
_entity.type
_entity.pdbx_description
1 polymer ?
#
loop_
_entity_poly.entity_id
_entity_poly.type
_entity_poly.pdbx_seq_one_letter_code
_entity_poly.pdbx_strand_id
1 'polypeptide(L)'
;MASLSLEKENYVRMSLLLSGICPRAARALFDLEFHPTCLDAALKKEFNKLRDLQKKRVINQQQWNLLFPSHPDRLQLLERISSANEFKTLLSKGTYASYENRVYLAGSVKTGKSTLASVLIGEKIPTNWKSTDGLIIHFGKNGIDLKERKMIPLKKGSAGHDVFARLFRGKLQLKEQMQPEASFGSNPSYGETEESCTPVNQTETIIKSEKVDLESSIQEKMYQEILQGNYKMEIAPSDLVDFGGQKSYDMTHQLFIQCKGTFVLMFDGRYGLYDALEEYKPKKITTVSILKHWIDSILTYCVDEFVDEHKLPKILFAATHGDAFADDVFDQRKAMFIKELTKIFSANDLNEHIIYHNIFFFDARDQDDPEMQQLTKQLVEIAFEQPFWGQQLPVAWVPLELHISDMKTSEINFIRKSELQKVNLENGDLALTDAQFEDFLKIQHSLGKLLYFGEHGIDNFIVVQPSAFVNVMRSFVTDEMFWPKEAEILEILPALSRTGVICRTDLYKLWEQTQFKHLVPSDDLKIFVTEACKSCTYK
;
A
#
# COMPACT_ATOMS: atom_id res chain seq x y z
N MET A 1 49.69 -23.70 2.33
CA MET A 1 48.56 -23.15 3.11
C MET A 1 47.74 -24.33 3.59
N ALA A 2 47.49 -24.48 4.90
CA ALA A 2 46.67 -25.57 5.40
C ALA A 2 45.22 -25.38 4.95
N SER A 3 44.59 -26.43 4.39
CA SER A 3 43.17 -26.40 4.04
C SER A 3 42.35 -26.17 5.30
N LEU A 4 41.48 -25.16 5.28
CA LEU A 4 40.50 -24.96 6.34
C LEU A 4 39.66 -26.23 6.50
N SER A 5 39.26 -26.57 7.73
CA SER A 5 38.24 -27.61 7.92
C SER A 5 36.95 -27.17 7.21
N LEU A 6 36.19 -28.13 6.69
CA LEU A 6 34.91 -27.89 6.01
C LEU A 6 33.99 -26.95 6.81
N GLU A 7 34.01 -27.08 8.13
CA GLU A 7 33.23 -26.25 9.06
C GLU A 7 33.71 -24.80 9.12
N LYS A 8 35.04 -24.56 9.08
CA LYS A 8 35.61 -23.21 9.01
C LYS A 8 35.37 -22.56 7.64
N GLU A 9 35.37 -23.36 6.56
CA GLU A 9 35.07 -22.86 5.23
C GLU A 9 33.59 -22.45 5.10
N ASN A 10 32.67 -23.26 5.64
CA ASN A 10 31.23 -22.94 5.70
C ASN A 10 30.95 -21.72 6.58
N TYR A 11 31.66 -21.58 7.70
CA TYR A 11 31.58 -20.39 8.56
C TYR A 11 32.01 -19.11 7.83
N VAL A 12 33.12 -19.16 7.09
CA VAL A 12 33.62 -18.01 6.31
C VAL A 12 32.66 -17.67 5.17
N ARG A 13 32.10 -18.67 4.48
CA ARG A 13 31.08 -18.47 3.43
C ARG A 13 29.80 -17.84 3.99
N MET A 14 29.31 -18.33 5.11
CA MET A 14 28.13 -17.77 5.79
C MET A 14 28.38 -16.35 6.32
N SER A 15 29.56 -16.08 6.85
CA SER A 15 29.95 -14.74 7.30
C SER A 15 30.06 -13.76 6.14
N LEU A 16 30.62 -14.18 4.99
CA LEU A 16 30.67 -13.38 3.75
C LEU A 16 29.28 -13.12 3.17
N LEU A 17 28.39 -14.12 3.19
CA LEU A 17 26.98 -14.02 2.80
C LEU A 17 26.21 -13.00 3.67
N LEU A 18 26.52 -12.93 4.95
CA LEU A 18 25.84 -12.05 5.90
C LEU A 18 26.45 -10.65 6.00
N SER A 19 27.72 -10.44 5.61
CA SER A 19 28.45 -9.18 5.83
C SER A 19 28.76 -8.35 4.58
N GLY A 20 28.83 -8.94 3.39
CA GLY A 20 29.47 -8.27 2.24
C GLY A 20 28.58 -7.89 1.06
N ILE A 21 27.64 -8.76 0.65
CA ILE A 21 26.95 -8.61 -0.64
C ILE A 21 25.47 -8.92 -0.44
N CYS A 22 24.68 -7.84 -0.29
CA CYS A 22 23.21 -7.75 -0.28
C CYS A 22 22.41 -8.91 0.35
N PRO A 23 21.44 -8.61 1.24
CA PRO A 23 20.41 -9.56 1.68
C PRO A 23 19.74 -10.35 0.54
N ARG A 24 19.70 -9.80 -0.68
CA ARG A 24 19.21 -10.48 -1.90
C ARG A 24 20.11 -11.58 -2.46
N ALA A 25 21.44 -11.49 -2.35
CA ALA A 25 22.31 -12.58 -2.83
C ALA A 25 22.26 -13.75 -1.86
N ALA A 26 22.20 -13.47 -0.55
CA ALA A 26 21.93 -14.47 0.46
C ALA A 26 20.53 -15.08 0.28
N ARG A 27 19.47 -14.27 0.13
CA ARG A 27 18.11 -14.76 -0.12
C ARG A 27 18.00 -15.55 -1.42
N ALA A 28 18.59 -15.09 -2.52
CA ALA A 28 18.59 -15.81 -3.78
C ALA A 28 19.38 -17.12 -3.71
N LEU A 29 20.48 -17.20 -2.95
CA LEU A 29 21.21 -18.45 -2.71
C LEU A 29 20.41 -19.38 -1.78
N PHE A 30 19.74 -18.83 -0.76
CA PHE A 30 18.84 -19.57 0.12
C PHE A 30 17.63 -20.10 -0.66
N ASP A 31 17.00 -19.31 -1.52
CA ASP A 31 15.87 -19.71 -2.38
C ASP A 31 16.31 -20.74 -3.44
N LEU A 32 17.60 -20.74 -3.83
CA LEU A 32 18.20 -21.69 -4.77
C LEU A 32 18.56 -23.04 -4.12
N GLU A 33 19.09 -23.03 -2.89
CA GLU A 33 19.43 -24.26 -2.15
C GLU A 33 18.26 -24.83 -1.34
N PHE A 34 17.38 -23.96 -0.83
CA PHE A 34 16.20 -24.28 -0.04
C PHE A 34 15.00 -23.58 -0.68
N HIS A 35 14.19 -24.35 -1.40
CA HIS A 35 12.94 -23.82 -1.97
C HIS A 35 12.16 -23.03 -0.90
N PRO A 36 11.53 -21.87 -1.21
CA PRO A 36 10.88 -21.00 -0.21
C PRO A 36 9.91 -21.72 0.74
N THR A 37 9.26 -22.79 0.25
CA THR A 37 8.36 -23.66 1.03
C THR A 37 9.06 -24.48 2.13
N CYS A 38 10.37 -24.62 2.04
CA CYS A 38 11.21 -25.39 2.97
C CYS A 38 12.12 -24.49 3.82
N LEU A 39 12.26 -23.21 3.43
CA LEU A 39 13.14 -22.25 4.10
C LEU A 39 12.71 -22.00 5.54
N ASP A 40 11.41 -21.82 5.76
CA ASP A 40 10.86 -21.64 7.11
C ASP A 40 11.07 -22.89 7.99
N ALA A 41 10.79 -24.08 7.46
CA ALA A 41 11.07 -25.34 8.15
C ALA A 41 12.58 -25.54 8.45
N ALA A 42 13.46 -25.12 7.55
CA ALA A 42 14.92 -25.18 7.73
C ALA A 42 15.42 -24.17 8.78
N LEU A 43 14.93 -22.94 8.74
CA LEU A 43 15.23 -21.90 9.72
C LEU A 43 14.71 -22.28 11.12
N LYS A 44 13.51 -22.87 11.21
CA LYS A 44 12.95 -23.41 12.46
C LYS A 44 13.78 -24.56 13.02
N LYS A 45 14.17 -25.52 12.17
CA LYS A 45 15.03 -26.66 12.56
C LYS A 45 16.36 -26.19 13.15
N GLU A 46 16.92 -25.11 12.61
CA GLU A 46 18.21 -24.56 13.03
C GLU A 46 18.09 -23.36 13.99
N PHE A 47 16.87 -23.03 14.44
CA PHE A 47 16.57 -21.82 15.21
C PHE A 47 17.44 -21.67 16.46
N ASN A 48 17.60 -22.74 17.24
CA ASN A 48 18.40 -22.72 18.46
C ASN A 48 19.89 -22.47 18.18
N LYS A 49 20.42 -22.96 17.05
CA LYS A 49 21.80 -22.71 16.65
C LYS A 49 21.96 -21.27 16.17
N LEU A 50 21.03 -20.77 15.35
CA LEU A 50 21.03 -19.37 14.92
C LEU A 50 20.92 -18.42 16.12
N ARG A 51 20.06 -18.73 17.10
CA ARG A 51 19.90 -17.94 18.32
C ARG A 51 21.14 -17.95 19.21
N ASP A 52 21.84 -19.08 19.27
CA ASP A 52 23.14 -19.16 19.95
C ASP A 52 24.22 -18.32 19.24
N LEU A 53 24.23 -18.32 17.90
CA LEU A 53 25.09 -17.44 17.11
C LEU A 53 24.76 -15.95 17.29
N GLN A 54 23.48 -15.60 17.44
CA GLN A 54 23.04 -14.24 17.78
C GLN A 54 23.52 -13.82 19.18
N LYS A 55 23.35 -14.68 20.20
CA LYS A 55 23.84 -14.44 21.57
C LYS A 55 25.36 -14.25 21.61
N LYS A 56 26.09 -15.00 20.77
CA LYS A 56 27.54 -14.90 20.60
C LYS A 56 27.96 -13.71 19.71
N ARG A 57 27.01 -12.89 19.25
CA ARG A 57 27.21 -11.72 18.35
C ARG A 57 27.90 -12.06 17.02
N VAL A 58 27.83 -13.31 16.60
CA VAL A 58 28.29 -13.76 15.27
C VAL A 58 27.28 -13.31 14.20
N ILE A 59 25.99 -13.38 14.55
CA ILE A 59 24.90 -12.79 13.77
C ILE A 59 24.49 -11.51 14.50
N ASN A 60 24.61 -10.36 13.84
CA ASN A 60 24.17 -9.08 14.39
C ASN A 60 22.64 -8.94 14.26
N GLN A 61 22.06 -7.92 14.92
CA GLN A 61 20.59 -7.76 14.94
C GLN A 61 20.01 -7.52 13.54
N GLN A 62 20.71 -6.84 12.65
CA GLN A 62 20.24 -6.63 11.27
C GLN A 62 20.22 -7.95 10.50
N GLN A 63 21.25 -8.79 10.61
CA GLN A 63 21.31 -10.11 10.01
C GLN A 63 20.26 -11.06 10.61
N TRP A 64 20.04 -10.97 11.92
CA TRP A 64 18.95 -11.68 12.59
C TRP A 64 17.60 -11.28 12.01
N ASN A 65 17.37 -9.98 11.84
CA ASN A 65 16.15 -9.43 11.22
C ASN A 65 16.01 -9.78 9.72
N LEU A 66 17.04 -10.34 9.07
CA LEU A 66 16.93 -10.85 7.69
C LEU A 66 16.57 -12.34 7.66
N LEU A 67 17.01 -13.10 8.66
CA LEU A 67 16.70 -14.51 8.83
C LEU A 67 15.32 -14.71 9.46
N PHE A 68 15.04 -13.93 10.49
CA PHE A 68 13.78 -13.83 11.21
C PHE A 68 13.42 -12.34 11.19
N PRO A 69 12.78 -11.85 10.12
CA PRO A 69 12.20 -10.51 10.10
C PRO A 69 11.52 -10.27 11.42
N SER A 70 12.05 -9.33 12.21
CA SER A 70 11.28 -8.75 13.28
C SER A 70 10.22 -7.92 12.58
N HIS A 71 9.18 -8.59 12.13
CA HIS A 71 7.86 -8.04 12.22
C HIS A 71 7.49 -8.30 13.68
N PRO A 72 7.77 -7.38 14.65
CA PRO A 72 6.81 -7.31 15.74
C PRO A 72 5.50 -7.16 15.00
N ASP A 73 4.65 -8.16 15.11
CA ASP A 73 3.34 -8.12 14.50
C ASP A 73 2.79 -6.71 14.74
N ARG A 74 2.38 -6.05 13.67
CA ARG A 74 1.92 -4.66 13.73
C ARG A 74 0.75 -4.51 14.71
N LEU A 75 0.03 -5.61 14.96
CA LEU A 75 -0.94 -5.77 16.05
C LEU A 75 -0.25 -5.86 17.42
N GLN A 76 0.79 -6.69 17.60
CA GLN A 76 1.62 -6.68 18.80
C GLN A 76 2.27 -5.32 19.07
N LEU A 77 2.69 -4.55 18.06
CA LEU A 77 3.21 -3.20 18.27
C LEU A 77 2.13 -2.33 18.91
N LEU A 78 0.91 -2.37 18.39
CA LEU A 78 -0.23 -1.67 18.98
C LEU A 78 -0.58 -2.20 20.37
N GLU A 79 -0.54 -3.51 20.64
CA GLU A 79 -0.81 -4.09 21.95
C GLU A 79 0.30 -3.83 22.97
N ARG A 80 1.56 -3.90 22.56
CA ARG A 80 2.75 -3.58 23.39
C ARG A 80 2.79 -2.11 23.71
N ILE A 81 2.49 -1.26 22.74
CA ILE A 81 2.32 0.17 22.97
C ILE A 81 1.10 0.39 23.87
N SER A 82 -0.05 -0.25 23.60
CA SER A 82 -1.28 -0.12 24.40
C SER A 82 -1.12 -0.57 25.85
N SER A 83 -0.25 -1.55 26.11
CA SER A 83 0.09 -2.01 27.46
C SER A 83 1.14 -1.14 28.14
N ALA A 84 1.93 -0.36 27.39
CA ALA A 84 2.89 0.58 27.93
C ALA A 84 2.19 1.74 28.66
N ASN A 85 2.75 2.13 29.80
CA ASN A 85 2.22 3.23 30.62
C ASN A 85 2.15 4.55 29.82
N GLU A 86 3.07 4.77 28.89
CA GLU A 86 3.11 5.98 28.07
C GLU A 86 1.89 6.09 27.14
N PHE A 87 1.45 5.00 26.51
CA PHE A 87 0.25 5.04 25.67
C PHE A 87 -1.02 5.16 26.50
N LYS A 88 -1.11 4.47 27.64
CA LYS A 88 -2.24 4.66 28.57
C LYS A 88 -2.36 6.12 29.02
N THR A 89 -1.23 6.80 29.21
CA THR A 89 -1.17 8.23 29.52
C THR A 89 -1.62 9.09 28.35
N LEU A 90 -1.38 8.68 27.10
CA LEU A 90 -1.93 9.37 25.93
C LEU A 90 -3.44 9.19 25.82
N LEU A 91 -3.94 7.97 26.02
CA LEU A 91 -5.38 7.68 25.99
C LEU A 91 -6.15 8.45 27.07
N SER A 92 -5.55 8.67 28.25
CA SER A 92 -6.21 9.44 29.31
C SER A 92 -6.38 10.93 28.98
N LYS A 93 -5.66 11.46 27.98
CA LYS A 93 -5.86 12.82 27.45
C LYS A 93 -7.07 12.93 26.50
N GLY A 94 -7.70 11.81 26.16
CA GLY A 94 -8.83 11.73 25.25
C GLY A 94 -8.59 10.75 24.11
N THR A 95 -9.66 10.19 23.58
CA THR A 95 -9.60 9.19 22.50
C THR A 95 -10.62 9.46 21.41
N TYR A 96 -10.37 8.88 20.24
CA TYR A 96 -11.35 8.78 19.17
C TYR A 96 -11.39 7.33 18.65
N ALA A 97 -12.56 6.91 18.14
CA ALA A 97 -12.71 5.60 17.52
C ALA A 97 -12.13 5.60 16.09
N SER A 98 -11.22 4.68 15.82
CA SER A 98 -10.59 4.49 14.52
C SER A 98 -11.19 3.28 13.79
N TYR A 99 -11.48 3.45 12.50
CA TYR A 99 -12.14 2.46 11.65
C TYR A 99 -11.33 2.28 10.35
N GLU A 100 -10.08 1.84 10.49
CA GLU A 100 -9.21 1.66 9.34
C GLU A 100 -9.53 0.37 8.59
N ASN A 101 -9.82 0.49 7.29
CA ASN A 101 -9.96 -0.65 6.39
C ASN A 101 -9.08 -0.48 5.15
N ARG A 102 -8.57 -1.60 4.64
CA ARG A 102 -7.88 -1.64 3.34
C ARG A 102 -8.22 -2.91 2.58
N VAL A 103 -8.53 -2.76 1.30
CA VAL A 103 -8.78 -3.87 0.39
C VAL A 103 -7.66 -3.95 -0.64
N TYR A 104 -7.07 -5.13 -0.77
CA TYR A 104 -6.00 -5.43 -1.69
C TYR A 104 -6.50 -6.26 -2.85
N LEU A 105 -6.35 -5.78 -4.07
CA LEU A 105 -6.66 -6.51 -5.30
C LEU A 105 -5.36 -7.07 -5.87
N ALA A 106 -5.24 -8.39 -5.92
CA ALA A 106 -4.03 -9.07 -6.37
C ALA A 106 -4.35 -10.23 -7.32
N GLY A 107 -3.40 -10.63 -8.16
CA GLY A 107 -3.61 -11.65 -9.20
C GLY A 107 -2.87 -11.36 -10.49
N SER A 108 -3.03 -12.22 -11.50
CA SER A 108 -2.27 -12.12 -12.76
C SER A 108 -2.61 -10.87 -13.57
N VAL A 109 -1.79 -10.56 -14.57
CA VAL A 109 -2.07 -9.47 -15.52
C VAL A 109 -3.42 -9.69 -16.21
N LYS A 110 -4.16 -8.61 -16.51
CA LYS A 110 -5.44 -8.61 -17.25
C LYS A 110 -6.62 -9.38 -16.63
N THR A 111 -6.61 -9.64 -15.33
CA THR A 111 -7.74 -10.32 -14.65
C THR A 111 -8.92 -9.41 -14.26
N GLY A 112 -8.86 -8.11 -14.54
CA GLY A 112 -9.93 -7.16 -14.21
C GLY A 112 -9.81 -6.47 -12.84
N LYS A 113 -8.65 -6.56 -12.17
CA LYS A 113 -8.38 -5.89 -10.88
C LYS A 113 -8.65 -4.39 -10.91
N SER A 114 -8.06 -3.69 -11.86
CA SER A 114 -8.22 -2.25 -12.03
C SER A 114 -9.65 -1.86 -12.41
N THR A 115 -10.36 -2.75 -13.11
CA THR A 115 -11.79 -2.59 -13.40
C THR A 115 -12.61 -2.62 -12.12
N LEU A 116 -12.41 -3.64 -11.28
CA LEU A 116 -13.06 -3.71 -9.97
C LEU A 116 -12.69 -2.50 -9.11
N ALA A 117 -11.42 -2.09 -9.07
CA ALA A 117 -11.00 -0.88 -8.36
C ALA A 117 -11.78 0.35 -8.82
N SER A 118 -11.98 0.52 -10.14
CA SER A 118 -12.74 1.64 -10.72
C SER A 118 -14.20 1.62 -10.30
N VAL A 119 -14.83 0.44 -10.29
CA VAL A 119 -16.21 0.26 -9.80
C VAL A 119 -16.32 0.66 -8.33
N LEU A 120 -15.43 0.15 -7.48
CA LEU A 120 -15.44 0.40 -6.03
C LEU A 120 -15.24 1.89 -5.68
N ILE A 121 -14.50 2.65 -6.51
CA ILE A 121 -14.30 4.09 -6.31
C ILE A 121 -15.29 4.96 -7.11
N GLY A 122 -16.24 4.35 -7.81
CA GLY A 122 -17.23 5.07 -8.63
C GLY A 122 -16.62 5.82 -9.82
N GLU A 123 -15.45 5.41 -10.30
CA GLU A 123 -14.85 5.92 -11.53
C GLU A 123 -15.41 5.16 -12.74
N LYS A 124 -15.52 5.85 -13.89
CA LYS A 124 -15.95 5.21 -15.13
C LYS A 124 -14.93 4.16 -15.55
N ILE A 125 -15.43 3.00 -15.96
CA ILE A 125 -14.59 1.94 -16.54
C ILE A 125 -14.00 2.47 -17.86
N PRO A 126 -12.66 2.59 -17.99
CA PRO A 126 -12.01 2.99 -19.23
C PRO A 126 -12.33 2.03 -20.38
N THR A 127 -12.53 2.59 -21.58
CA THR A 127 -12.74 1.80 -22.81
C THR A 127 -11.45 1.12 -23.29
N ASN A 128 -10.28 1.68 -22.95
CA ASN A 128 -8.96 1.16 -23.34
C ASN A 128 -8.11 0.89 -22.10
N TRP A 129 -8.12 -0.36 -21.62
CA TRP A 129 -7.32 -0.76 -20.46
C TRP A 129 -5.84 -0.93 -20.82
N LYS A 130 -4.98 -0.24 -20.08
CA LYS A 130 -3.55 -0.56 -19.96
C LYS A 130 -3.34 -1.36 -18.67
N SER A 131 -2.41 -2.32 -18.69
CA SER A 131 -2.03 -3.04 -17.47
C SER A 131 -1.48 -2.06 -16.44
N THR A 132 -1.90 -2.20 -15.18
CA THR A 132 -1.35 -1.44 -14.04
C THR A 132 0.15 -1.69 -13.96
N ASP A 133 0.94 -0.63 -14.01
CA ASP A 133 2.39 -0.71 -13.88
C ASP A 133 2.78 -0.52 -12.41
N GLY A 134 3.36 -1.54 -11.78
CA GLY A 134 3.67 -1.54 -10.36
C GLY A 134 2.45 -1.73 -9.48
N LEU A 135 1.98 -0.66 -8.85
CA LEU A 135 0.86 -0.68 -7.92
C LEU A 135 0.19 0.70 -7.88
N ILE A 136 -1.13 0.74 -7.71
CA ILE A 136 -1.90 1.97 -7.54
C ILE A 136 -2.60 1.92 -6.19
N ILE A 137 -2.44 2.98 -5.38
CA ILE A 137 -3.17 3.14 -4.12
C ILE A 137 -4.23 4.21 -4.30
N HIS A 138 -5.49 3.84 -4.13
CA HIS A 138 -6.62 4.74 -4.17
C HIS A 138 -6.95 5.22 -2.74
N PHE A 139 -6.09 6.09 -2.21
CA PHE A 139 -6.33 6.71 -0.91
C PHE A 139 -7.61 7.55 -0.92
N GLY A 140 -8.51 7.25 0.00
CA GLY A 140 -9.68 8.08 0.25
C GLY A 140 -10.66 8.27 -0.89
N LYS A 141 -10.78 7.23 -1.69
CA LYS A 141 -11.66 7.14 -2.85
C LYS A 141 -12.86 6.22 -2.61
N ASN A 142 -12.84 5.48 -1.51
CA ASN A 142 -13.88 4.59 -1.06
C ASN A 142 -13.97 4.66 0.47
N GLY A 143 -15.16 4.40 1.00
CA GLY A 143 -15.42 4.37 2.43
C GLY A 143 -16.56 3.41 2.76
N ILE A 144 -16.78 3.16 4.05
CA ILE A 144 -17.87 2.33 4.55
C ILE A 144 -18.80 3.22 5.36
N ASP A 145 -20.05 3.36 4.92
CA ASP A 145 -21.09 3.96 5.75
C ASP A 145 -21.34 3.05 6.96
N LEU A 146 -21.04 3.55 8.16
CA LEU A 146 -21.10 2.77 9.39
C LEU A 146 -22.53 2.45 9.82
N LYS A 147 -23.50 3.27 9.41
CA LYS A 147 -24.91 3.09 9.75
C LYS A 147 -25.57 2.13 8.77
N GLU A 148 -25.40 2.38 7.48
CA GLU A 148 -26.00 1.57 6.42
C GLU A 148 -25.21 0.28 6.13
N ARG A 149 -24.00 0.16 6.71
CA ARG A 149 -23.07 -0.98 6.52
C ARG A 149 -22.85 -1.26 5.03
N LYS A 150 -22.47 -0.22 4.30
CA LYS A 150 -22.32 -0.28 2.84
C LYS A 150 -21.06 0.44 2.41
N MET A 151 -20.32 -0.16 1.47
CA MET A 151 -19.24 0.55 0.79
C MET A 151 -19.81 1.62 -0.15
N ILE A 152 -19.22 2.81 -0.10
CA ILE A 152 -19.63 3.96 -0.87
C ILE A 152 -18.42 4.61 -1.56
N PRO A 153 -18.51 4.91 -2.86
CA PRO A 153 -17.47 5.66 -3.55
C PRO A 153 -17.44 7.10 -3.06
N LEU A 154 -16.24 7.67 -2.97
CA LEU A 154 -16.02 9.06 -2.57
C LEU A 154 -15.56 9.87 -3.79
N LYS A 155 -16.27 10.97 -4.12
CA LYS A 155 -16.01 11.75 -5.35
C LYS A 155 -14.59 12.32 -5.41
N LYS A 156 -13.99 12.30 -6.62
CA LYS A 156 -12.68 12.86 -6.99
C LYS A 156 -12.83 14.34 -7.40
N GLY A 157 -12.02 15.26 -6.84
CA GLY A 157 -12.18 16.69 -7.14
C GLY A 157 -11.23 17.72 -6.50
N SER A 158 -10.07 17.32 -6.00
CA SER A 158 -8.81 18.11 -5.91
C SER A 158 -7.74 17.11 -5.48
N ALA A 159 -6.53 17.18 -6.06
CA ALA A 159 -5.40 16.48 -5.47
C ALA A 159 -5.25 17.07 -4.05
N GLY A 160 -5.51 16.21 -3.06
CA GLY A 160 -5.46 16.58 -1.67
C GLY A 160 -6.71 16.66 -0.82
N HIS A 161 -6.48 16.54 0.47
CA HIS A 161 -7.33 16.44 1.64
C HIS A 161 -7.72 14.99 1.89
N ASP A 162 -7.12 14.43 2.93
CA ASP A 162 -7.33 13.09 3.42
C ASP A 162 -8.80 12.77 3.70
N VAL A 163 -9.08 11.48 3.84
CA VAL A 163 -10.41 10.98 4.20
C VAL A 163 -10.92 11.63 5.46
N PHE A 164 -10.05 11.84 6.45
CA PHE A 164 -10.41 12.59 7.66
C PHE A 164 -10.98 13.98 7.37
N ALA A 165 -10.39 14.76 6.46
CA ALA A 165 -10.90 16.08 6.08
C ALA A 165 -12.15 16.01 5.16
N ARG A 166 -12.29 14.95 4.35
CA ARG A 166 -13.39 14.78 3.38
C ARG A 166 -14.68 14.23 4.00
N LEU A 167 -14.59 13.31 4.96
CA LEU A 167 -15.76 12.69 5.59
C LEU A 167 -16.61 13.70 6.38
N PHE A 168 -15.99 14.78 6.87
CA PHE A 168 -16.70 15.87 7.54
C PHE A 168 -17.29 16.91 6.60
N ARG A 169 -16.71 17.14 5.41
CA ARG A 169 -17.32 18.04 4.40
C ARG A 169 -18.71 17.56 3.96
N GLY A 170 -18.95 16.25 3.96
CA GLY A 170 -20.24 15.64 3.63
C GLY A 170 -21.39 16.05 4.58
N LYS A 171 -21.10 16.28 5.87
CA LYS A 171 -22.12 16.75 6.85
C LYS A 171 -22.59 18.18 6.61
N LEU A 172 -21.76 19.03 5.99
CA LEU A 172 -22.12 20.42 5.70
C LEU A 172 -22.91 20.55 4.39
N GLN A 173 -22.70 19.67 3.40
CA GLN A 173 -23.44 19.71 2.13
C GLN A 173 -24.85 19.10 2.19
N LEU A 174 -25.18 18.33 3.22
CA LEU A 174 -26.53 17.75 3.40
C LEU A 174 -27.60 18.76 3.88
N LYS A 175 -27.26 20.05 4.03
CA LYS A 175 -28.22 21.10 4.43
C LYS A 175 -28.69 22.05 3.32
N GLU A 176 -28.19 21.96 2.10
CA GLU A 176 -28.75 22.74 0.98
C GLU A 176 -29.63 21.84 0.10
N GLN A 177 -30.93 22.00 0.32
CA GLN A 177 -32.00 21.26 -0.32
C GLN A 177 -32.08 21.53 -1.83
N MET A 178 -32.49 20.46 -2.52
CA MET A 178 -33.24 20.43 -3.77
C MET A 178 -34.05 21.71 -4.07
N GLN A 179 -33.78 22.35 -5.21
CA GLN A 179 -34.81 22.84 -6.14
C GLN A 179 -34.32 22.71 -7.59
N PRO A 180 -35.19 22.33 -8.55
CA PRO A 180 -34.83 22.20 -9.96
C PRO A 180 -34.99 23.56 -10.65
N GLU A 181 -33.89 24.11 -11.20
CA GLU A 181 -34.01 25.27 -12.09
C GLU A 181 -34.43 24.86 -13.49
N ALA A 182 -35.31 25.70 -14.03
CA ALA A 182 -36.10 25.50 -15.21
C ALA A 182 -35.31 25.67 -16.51
N SER A 183 -35.85 25.02 -17.54
CA SER A 183 -35.62 25.26 -18.97
C SER A 183 -35.73 26.72 -19.39
N PHE A 184 -34.85 27.16 -20.31
CA PHE A 184 -35.02 28.11 -21.44
C PHE A 184 -33.58 28.53 -21.84
N GLY A 185 -33.11 28.58 -23.07
CA GLY A 185 -33.66 28.51 -24.41
C GLY A 185 -32.74 29.34 -25.34
N SER A 186 -32.42 28.80 -26.52
CA SER A 186 -32.00 29.50 -27.76
C SER A 186 -30.71 30.37 -27.82
N ASN A 187 -29.75 29.88 -28.60
CA ASN A 187 -28.80 30.63 -29.46
C ASN A 187 -29.55 31.55 -30.47
N PRO A 188 -28.95 32.58 -31.15
CA PRO A 188 -27.65 32.47 -31.87
C PRO A 188 -26.79 33.75 -32.14
N SER A 189 -25.62 33.50 -32.75
CA SER A 189 -24.96 34.26 -33.86
C SER A 189 -23.79 35.23 -33.59
N TYR A 190 -22.62 34.80 -34.10
CA TYR A 190 -21.51 35.47 -34.81
C TYR A 190 -21.15 36.97 -34.64
N GLY A 191 -19.85 37.22 -34.43
CA GLY A 191 -19.13 38.45 -34.79
C GLY A 191 -17.68 38.48 -34.28
N GLU A 192 -16.70 38.49 -35.19
CA GLU A 192 -15.26 38.67 -34.91
C GLU A 192 -14.92 40.14 -34.60
N THR A 193 -14.02 40.38 -33.64
CA THR A 193 -12.69 41.06 -33.75
C THR A 193 -12.30 41.92 -32.55
N GLU A 194 -11.01 41.82 -32.23
CA GLU A 194 -10.09 42.81 -31.62
C GLU A 194 -9.92 42.94 -30.09
N GLU A 195 -8.63 43.00 -29.74
CA GLU A 195 -7.99 42.99 -28.43
C GLU A 195 -8.26 44.26 -27.60
N SER A 196 -8.45 44.10 -26.28
CA SER A 196 -7.92 45.06 -25.31
C SER A 196 -7.81 44.44 -23.90
N CYS A 197 -6.82 44.92 -23.14
CA CYS A 197 -6.19 44.32 -21.96
C CYS A 197 -7.01 44.27 -20.65
N THR A 198 -6.55 43.38 -19.76
CA THR A 198 -6.69 43.23 -18.27
C THR A 198 -7.81 42.31 -17.73
N PRO A 199 -7.70 41.68 -16.53
CA PRO A 199 -6.54 41.25 -15.73
C PRO A 199 -6.63 39.74 -15.37
N VAL A 200 -5.65 38.93 -15.78
CA VAL A 200 -5.52 37.52 -15.31
C VAL A 200 -4.49 37.52 -14.20
N ASN A 201 -4.91 37.53 -12.92
CA ASN A 201 -4.13 37.09 -11.74
C ASN A 201 -4.81 37.36 -10.39
N GLN A 202 -5.90 38.14 -10.30
CA GLN A 202 -6.55 38.42 -9.01
C GLN A 202 -7.61 37.37 -8.66
N THR A 203 -8.43 36.93 -9.63
CA THR A 203 -9.54 36.01 -9.39
C THR A 203 -9.08 34.58 -9.02
N GLU A 204 -8.04 34.05 -9.67
CA GLU A 204 -7.47 32.75 -9.30
C GLU A 204 -6.80 32.75 -7.92
N THR A 205 -6.19 33.88 -7.54
CA THR A 205 -5.51 34.04 -6.25
C THR A 205 -6.52 34.16 -5.11
N ILE A 206 -7.61 34.89 -5.33
CA ILE A 206 -8.72 35.03 -4.37
C ILE A 206 -9.45 33.68 -4.17
N ILE A 207 -9.71 32.94 -5.25
CA ILE A 207 -10.36 31.62 -5.17
C ILE A 207 -9.45 30.59 -4.46
N LYS A 208 -8.13 30.67 -4.66
CA LYS A 208 -7.17 29.83 -3.92
C LYS A 208 -7.08 30.22 -2.45
N SER A 209 -7.03 31.50 -2.11
CA SER A 209 -6.97 31.95 -0.71
C SER A 209 -8.27 31.64 0.06
N GLU A 210 -9.44 31.86 -0.55
CA GLU A 210 -10.74 31.53 0.07
C GLU A 210 -10.91 30.03 0.30
N LYS A 211 -10.41 29.18 -0.61
CA LYS A 211 -10.41 27.71 -0.40
C LYS A 211 -9.52 27.29 0.76
N VAL A 212 -8.31 27.84 0.84
CA VAL A 212 -7.34 27.51 1.91
C VAL A 212 -7.83 27.99 3.28
N ASP A 213 -8.45 29.17 3.36
CA ASP A 213 -9.03 29.70 4.61
C ASP A 213 -10.25 28.90 5.09
N LEU A 214 -11.07 28.37 4.17
CA LEU A 214 -12.20 27.53 4.53
C LEU A 214 -11.74 26.15 5.05
N GLU A 215 -10.67 25.59 4.49
CA GLU A 215 -10.18 24.25 4.84
C GLU A 215 -9.49 24.23 6.21
N SER A 216 -8.66 25.23 6.50
CA SER A 216 -8.07 25.42 7.83
C SER A 216 -9.14 25.67 8.90
N SER A 217 -10.20 26.43 8.59
CA SER A 217 -11.33 26.63 9.51
C SER A 217 -12.13 25.36 9.81
N ILE A 218 -12.26 24.43 8.86
CA ILE A 218 -12.96 23.16 9.04
C ILE A 218 -12.16 22.20 9.94
N GLN A 219 -10.86 22.11 9.73
CA GLN A 219 -9.97 21.25 10.53
C GLN A 219 -9.93 21.70 12.00
N GLU A 220 -9.86 23.00 12.24
CA GLU A 220 -9.87 23.55 13.60
C GLU A 220 -11.20 23.20 14.31
N LYS A 221 -12.34 23.44 13.65
CA LYS A 221 -13.65 23.06 14.21
C LYS A 221 -13.74 21.56 14.52
N MET A 222 -13.23 20.73 13.62
CA MET A 222 -13.22 19.28 13.78
C MET A 222 -12.38 18.86 14.99
N TYR A 223 -11.18 19.42 15.11
CA TYR A 223 -10.31 19.17 16.24
C TYR A 223 -10.98 19.55 17.57
N GLN A 224 -11.67 20.70 17.62
CA GLN A 224 -12.44 21.12 18.80
C GLN A 224 -13.59 20.16 19.13
N GLU A 225 -14.33 19.65 18.13
CA GLU A 225 -15.40 18.66 18.35
C GLU A 225 -14.86 17.33 18.90
N ILE A 226 -13.67 16.91 18.46
CA ILE A 226 -13.00 15.70 18.99
C ILE A 226 -12.57 15.92 20.44
N LEU A 227 -11.96 17.08 20.76
CA LEU A 227 -11.57 17.43 22.12
C LEU A 227 -12.76 17.48 23.08
N GLN A 228 -13.93 17.94 22.60
CA GLN A 228 -15.17 17.98 23.37
C GLN A 228 -15.88 16.63 23.47
N GLY A 229 -15.37 15.58 22.80
CA GLY A 229 -15.98 14.24 22.79
C GLY A 229 -17.29 14.17 21.99
N ASN A 230 -17.59 15.19 21.19
CA ASN A 230 -18.81 15.29 20.39
C ASN A 230 -18.65 14.64 19.00
N TYR A 231 -17.42 14.32 18.61
CA TYR A 231 -17.17 13.68 17.33
C TYR A 231 -17.65 12.23 17.27
N LYS A 232 -18.40 11.93 16.21
CA LYS A 232 -18.73 10.57 15.77
C LYS A 232 -18.41 10.38 14.30
N MET A 233 -17.59 9.38 14.00
CA MET A 233 -17.32 8.93 12.62
C MET A 233 -18.59 8.27 12.07
N GLU A 234 -19.01 8.68 10.88
CA GLU A 234 -20.17 8.11 10.18
C GLU A 234 -19.77 7.26 8.98
N ILE A 235 -18.67 7.62 8.34
CA ILE A 235 -18.11 6.91 7.20
C ILE A 235 -16.67 6.56 7.57
N ALA A 236 -16.32 5.28 7.51
CA ALA A 236 -14.97 4.80 7.75
C ALA A 236 -14.13 4.81 6.46
N PRO A 237 -12.85 5.22 6.50
CA PRO A 237 -11.96 5.10 5.35
C PRO A 237 -11.78 3.64 4.92
N SER A 238 -11.86 3.40 3.61
CA SER A 238 -11.54 2.09 3.03
C SER A 238 -10.63 2.26 1.82
N ASP A 239 -9.32 2.25 2.06
CA ASP A 239 -8.33 2.39 0.98
C ASP A 239 -8.33 1.16 0.07
N LEU A 240 -8.11 1.37 -1.23
CA LEU A 240 -7.93 0.27 -2.19
C LEU A 240 -6.49 0.25 -2.71
N VAL A 241 -5.93 -0.94 -2.80
CA VAL A 241 -4.61 -1.18 -3.39
C VAL A 241 -4.76 -2.11 -4.58
N ASP A 242 -4.50 -1.62 -5.78
CA ASP A 242 -4.49 -2.38 -7.03
C ASP A 242 -3.04 -2.78 -7.38
N PHE A 243 -2.69 -4.05 -7.15
CA PHE A 243 -1.38 -4.57 -7.52
C PHE A 243 -1.30 -4.86 -9.02
N GLY A 244 -0.18 -4.48 -9.63
CA GLY A 244 0.20 -4.96 -10.95
C GLY A 244 0.39 -6.47 -10.93
N GLY A 245 0.03 -7.14 -12.03
CA GLY A 245 0.18 -8.59 -12.16
C GLY A 245 1.57 -9.02 -12.64
N GLN A 246 2.49 -8.08 -12.85
CA GLN A 246 3.79 -8.32 -13.45
C GLN A 246 4.80 -8.78 -12.41
N LYS A 247 5.61 -9.78 -12.80
CA LYS A 247 6.56 -10.44 -11.89
C LYS A 247 7.69 -9.54 -11.41
N SER A 248 8.07 -8.52 -12.18
CA SER A 248 9.12 -7.61 -11.77
C SER A 248 8.79 -6.87 -10.47
N TYR A 249 7.49 -6.73 -10.16
CA TYR A 249 7.03 -6.06 -8.95
C TYR A 249 6.85 -6.97 -7.74
N ASP A 250 6.93 -8.31 -7.90
CA ASP A 250 6.77 -9.29 -6.81
C ASP A 250 7.68 -8.95 -5.61
N MET A 251 8.92 -8.50 -5.90
CA MET A 251 9.93 -8.10 -4.90
C MET A 251 9.71 -6.71 -4.28
N THR A 252 8.66 -5.99 -4.68
CA THR A 252 8.34 -4.65 -4.15
C THR A 252 6.99 -4.62 -3.46
N HIS A 253 6.11 -5.57 -3.77
CA HIS A 253 4.76 -5.65 -3.22
C HIS A 253 4.77 -5.75 -1.69
N GLN A 254 5.74 -6.45 -1.10
CA GLN A 254 5.82 -6.64 0.36
C GLN A 254 5.98 -5.34 1.15
N LEU A 255 6.47 -4.26 0.51
CA LEU A 255 6.59 -2.95 1.16
C LEU A 255 5.22 -2.30 1.44
N PHE A 256 4.19 -2.74 0.73
CA PHE A 256 2.84 -2.17 0.76
C PHE A 256 1.79 -3.14 1.33
N ILE A 257 2.18 -4.40 1.58
CA ILE A 257 1.35 -5.42 2.24
C ILE A 257 1.19 -5.06 3.74
N GLN A 258 -0.02 -5.26 4.25
CA GLN A 258 -0.37 -5.02 5.65
C GLN A 258 -1.28 -6.10 6.19
N CYS A 259 -1.07 -6.44 7.47
CA CYS A 259 -1.84 -7.47 8.16
C CYS A 259 -3.31 -7.08 8.39
N LYS A 260 -3.60 -5.77 8.46
CA LYS A 260 -4.95 -5.24 8.74
C LYS A 260 -5.88 -5.21 7.51
N GLY A 261 -5.43 -5.68 6.35
CA GLY A 261 -6.22 -5.64 5.12
C GLY A 261 -7.00 -6.93 4.81
N THR A 262 -7.94 -6.79 3.90
CA THR A 262 -8.59 -7.93 3.22
C THR A 262 -8.04 -8.07 1.81
N PHE A 263 -7.62 -9.27 1.44
CA PHE A 263 -7.05 -9.56 0.12
C PHE A 263 -8.10 -10.23 -0.76
N VAL A 264 -8.25 -9.74 -1.98
CA VAL A 264 -9.10 -10.34 -3.02
C VAL A 264 -8.18 -10.83 -4.14
N LEU A 265 -8.00 -12.15 -4.21
CA LEU A 265 -7.19 -12.78 -5.24
C LEU A 265 -8.04 -13.05 -6.48
N MET A 266 -7.73 -12.32 -7.55
CA MET A 266 -8.50 -12.29 -8.78
C MET A 266 -7.87 -13.13 -9.89
N PHE A 267 -8.71 -13.88 -10.60
CA PHE A 267 -8.32 -14.64 -11.78
C PHE A 267 -9.39 -14.58 -12.88
N ASP A 268 -9.01 -14.96 -14.10
CA ASP A 268 -9.92 -15.03 -15.24
C ASP A 268 -10.68 -16.35 -15.22
N GLY A 269 -12.01 -16.30 -15.07
CA GLY A 269 -12.86 -17.49 -14.94
C GLY A 269 -12.97 -18.32 -16.22
N ARG A 270 -12.55 -17.78 -17.38
CA ARG A 270 -12.59 -18.48 -18.68
C ARG A 270 -11.60 -19.63 -18.74
N TYR A 271 -10.49 -19.52 -18.02
CA TYR A 271 -9.43 -20.53 -18.01
C TYR A 271 -9.49 -21.39 -16.75
N GLY A 272 -9.09 -22.65 -16.87
CA GLY A 272 -8.90 -23.53 -15.73
C GLY A 272 -7.71 -23.08 -14.87
N LEU A 273 -7.69 -23.43 -13.59
CA LEU A 273 -6.64 -22.92 -12.70
C LEU A 273 -5.24 -23.46 -13.07
N TYR A 274 -5.19 -24.63 -13.71
CA TYR A 274 -3.95 -25.29 -14.17
C TYR A 274 -3.57 -24.96 -15.61
N ASP A 275 -4.38 -24.17 -16.32
CA ASP A 275 -4.07 -23.77 -17.69
C ASP A 275 -2.86 -22.83 -17.69
N ALA A 276 -2.02 -22.97 -18.71
CA ALA A 276 -0.88 -22.08 -18.90
C ALA A 276 -1.37 -20.69 -19.35
N LEU A 277 -0.93 -19.66 -18.66
CA LEU A 277 -1.27 -18.28 -18.94
C LEU A 277 -0.39 -17.74 -20.08
N GLU A 278 -1.04 -17.27 -21.14
CA GLU A 278 -0.40 -16.79 -22.36
C GLU A 278 0.54 -15.60 -22.10
N GLU A 279 0.17 -14.72 -21.16
CA GLU A 279 0.93 -13.51 -20.81
C GLU A 279 2.32 -13.81 -20.25
N TYR A 280 2.57 -15.03 -19.80
CA TYR A 280 3.81 -15.42 -19.13
C TYR A 280 4.69 -16.35 -19.97
N LYS A 281 4.34 -16.58 -21.25
CA LYS A 281 5.19 -17.37 -22.16
C LYS A 281 6.57 -16.73 -22.34
N PRO A 282 7.65 -17.53 -22.44
CA PRO A 282 7.67 -19.00 -22.57
C PRO A 282 7.54 -19.77 -21.25
N LYS A 283 7.46 -19.09 -20.09
CA LYS A 283 7.34 -19.77 -18.78
C LYS A 283 5.93 -20.37 -18.67
N LYS A 284 5.83 -21.65 -18.30
CA LYS A 284 4.55 -22.34 -18.07
C LYS A 284 3.96 -21.96 -16.71
N ILE A 285 3.53 -20.71 -16.59
CA ILE A 285 2.91 -20.16 -15.38
C ILE A 285 1.41 -20.41 -15.45
N THR A 286 0.82 -20.84 -14.33
CA THR A 286 -0.62 -21.13 -14.22
C THR A 286 -1.26 -20.22 -13.18
N THR A 287 -2.60 -20.10 -13.21
CA THR A 287 -3.35 -19.39 -12.18
C THR A 287 -3.05 -19.93 -10.79
N VAL A 288 -3.01 -21.27 -10.60
CA VAL A 288 -2.62 -21.88 -9.32
C VAL A 288 -1.26 -21.38 -8.84
N SER A 289 -0.26 -21.31 -9.72
CA SER A 289 1.08 -20.88 -9.32
C SER A 289 1.12 -19.43 -8.84
N ILE A 290 0.30 -18.56 -9.44
CA ILE A 290 0.18 -17.15 -9.06
C ILE A 290 -0.59 -17.00 -7.74
N LEU A 291 -1.72 -17.70 -7.59
CA LEU A 291 -2.51 -17.68 -6.35
C LEU A 291 -1.68 -18.19 -5.17
N LYS A 292 -0.92 -19.29 -5.35
CA LYS A 292 0.00 -19.79 -4.32
C LYS A 292 1.05 -18.75 -3.94
N HIS A 293 1.71 -18.13 -4.94
CA HIS A 293 2.71 -17.10 -4.67
C HIS A 293 2.14 -15.93 -3.86
N TRP A 294 0.94 -15.46 -4.19
CA TRP A 294 0.29 -14.40 -3.42
C TRP A 294 -0.06 -14.83 -2.01
N ILE A 295 -0.66 -16.01 -1.83
CA ILE A 295 -1.00 -16.54 -0.50
C ILE A 295 0.26 -16.70 0.35
N ASP A 296 1.29 -17.34 -0.18
CA ASP A 296 2.56 -17.55 0.53
C ASP A 296 3.19 -16.21 0.91
N SER A 297 3.16 -15.21 0.01
CA SER A 297 3.67 -13.87 0.30
C SER A 297 2.86 -13.18 1.39
N ILE A 298 1.53 -13.15 1.27
CA ILE A 298 0.65 -12.52 2.25
C ILE A 298 0.86 -13.13 3.63
N LEU A 299 0.83 -14.47 3.72
CA LEU A 299 1.00 -15.17 4.99
C LEU A 299 2.38 -14.94 5.58
N THR A 300 3.44 -14.98 4.76
CA THR A 300 4.83 -14.71 5.22
C THR A 300 4.99 -13.32 5.83
N TYR A 301 4.33 -12.30 5.28
CA TYR A 301 4.49 -10.91 5.73
C TYR A 301 3.46 -10.46 6.75
N CYS A 302 2.33 -11.17 6.86
CA CYS A 302 1.23 -10.74 7.72
C CYS A 302 1.02 -11.61 8.95
N VAL A 303 1.38 -12.89 8.90
CA VAL A 303 1.04 -13.86 9.94
C VAL A 303 2.27 -14.16 10.80
N ASP A 304 2.11 -14.04 12.11
CA ASP A 304 3.07 -14.49 13.10
C ASP A 304 2.48 -15.72 13.83
N GLU A 305 3.10 -16.88 13.63
CA GLU A 305 2.64 -18.17 14.18
C GLU A 305 2.51 -18.18 15.71
N PHE A 306 3.12 -17.22 16.42
CA PHE A 306 3.09 -17.19 17.86
C PHE A 306 1.85 -16.49 18.46
N VAL A 307 1.10 -15.68 17.69
CA VAL A 307 0.13 -14.74 18.29
C VAL A 307 -1.12 -14.44 17.43
N ASP A 308 -1.37 -15.09 16.28
CA ASP A 308 -2.57 -14.72 15.50
C ASP A 308 -3.89 -15.37 15.98
N GLU A 309 -4.41 -14.88 17.11
CA GLU A 309 -5.70 -15.28 17.67
C GLU A 309 -6.89 -14.95 16.74
N HIS A 310 -6.72 -13.97 15.85
CA HIS A 310 -7.80 -13.41 15.03
C HIS A 310 -7.80 -13.88 13.58
N LYS A 311 -6.80 -14.68 13.17
CA LYS A 311 -6.75 -15.37 11.87
C LYS A 311 -6.78 -14.36 10.72
N LEU A 312 -5.96 -13.31 10.84
CA LEU A 312 -5.83 -12.21 9.90
C LEU A 312 -4.49 -12.26 9.18
N PRO A 313 -4.44 -11.90 7.89
CA PRO A 313 -5.48 -11.25 7.11
C PRO A 313 -6.49 -12.26 6.53
N LYS A 314 -7.65 -11.76 6.09
CA LYS A 314 -8.61 -12.58 5.31
C LYS A 314 -8.28 -12.51 3.83
N ILE A 315 -8.29 -13.67 3.18
CA ILE A 315 -7.99 -13.87 1.76
C ILE A 315 -9.21 -14.47 1.07
N LEU A 316 -9.81 -13.69 0.17
CA LEU A 316 -10.97 -14.03 -0.66
C LEU A 316 -10.53 -14.34 -2.10
N PHE A 317 -11.41 -15.00 -2.85
CA PHE A 317 -11.22 -15.24 -4.28
C PHE A 317 -12.32 -14.60 -5.11
N ALA A 318 -11.92 -14.06 -6.26
CA ALA A 318 -12.83 -13.53 -7.26
C ALA A 318 -12.44 -14.02 -8.66
N ALA A 319 -13.42 -14.41 -9.45
CA ALA A 319 -13.27 -14.74 -10.85
C ALA A 319 -13.97 -13.67 -11.70
N THR A 320 -13.34 -13.25 -12.79
CA THR A 320 -13.95 -12.32 -13.76
C THR A 320 -14.41 -13.05 -15.02
N HIS A 321 -15.17 -12.33 -15.85
CA HIS A 321 -15.81 -12.84 -17.07
C HIS A 321 -16.95 -13.81 -16.79
N GLY A 322 -17.76 -13.52 -15.77
CA GLY A 322 -18.99 -14.28 -15.49
C GLY A 322 -19.96 -14.30 -16.68
N ASP A 323 -19.99 -13.23 -17.46
CA ASP A 323 -20.78 -13.06 -18.68
C ASP A 323 -20.42 -14.04 -19.81
N ALA A 324 -19.27 -14.71 -19.74
CA ALA A 324 -18.81 -15.63 -20.78
C ALA A 324 -19.56 -16.98 -20.79
N PHE A 325 -20.47 -17.21 -19.85
CA PHE A 325 -21.11 -18.50 -19.63
C PHE A 325 -22.64 -18.36 -19.53
N ALA A 326 -23.36 -19.36 -20.03
CA ALA A 326 -24.79 -19.53 -19.71
C ALA A 326 -24.95 -20.00 -18.26
N ASP A 327 -26.11 -19.71 -17.64
CA ASP A 327 -26.36 -19.95 -16.20
C ASP A 327 -26.02 -21.38 -15.73
N ASP A 328 -26.39 -22.40 -16.49
CA ASP A 328 -26.15 -23.80 -16.14
C ASP A 328 -24.65 -24.16 -16.17
N VAL A 329 -23.89 -23.53 -17.07
CA VAL A 329 -22.43 -23.68 -17.18
C VAL A 329 -21.73 -22.83 -16.12
N PHE A 330 -22.26 -21.64 -15.82
CA PHE A 330 -21.74 -20.73 -14.80
C PHE A 330 -21.70 -21.40 -13.43
N ASP A 331 -22.81 -22.00 -12.99
CA ASP A 331 -22.89 -22.69 -11.69
C ASP A 331 -21.93 -23.88 -11.61
N GLN A 332 -21.86 -24.68 -12.67
CA GLN A 332 -20.91 -25.80 -12.75
C GLN A 332 -19.46 -25.31 -12.68
N ARG A 333 -19.15 -24.20 -13.34
CA ARG A 333 -17.81 -23.61 -13.34
C ARG A 333 -17.45 -23.04 -11.97
N LYS A 334 -18.36 -22.34 -11.31
CA LYS A 334 -18.20 -21.84 -9.94
C LYS A 334 -17.94 -22.98 -8.95
N ALA A 335 -18.74 -24.05 -9.02
CA ALA A 335 -18.57 -25.24 -8.18
C ALA A 335 -17.24 -25.98 -8.44
N MET A 336 -16.81 -26.05 -9.70
CA MET A 336 -15.50 -26.61 -10.07
C MET A 336 -14.36 -25.82 -9.42
N PHE A 337 -14.36 -24.48 -9.52
CA PHE A 337 -13.33 -23.66 -8.90
C PHE A 337 -13.30 -23.80 -7.38
N ILE A 338 -14.45 -23.82 -6.71
CA ILE A 338 -14.53 -24.02 -5.25
C ILE A 338 -13.88 -25.36 -4.87
N LYS A 339 -14.21 -26.43 -5.60
CA LYS A 339 -13.63 -27.76 -5.36
C LYS A 339 -12.11 -27.77 -5.55
N GLU A 340 -11.62 -27.13 -6.61
CA GLU A 340 -10.19 -27.05 -6.92
C GLU A 340 -9.43 -26.23 -5.87
N LEU A 341 -9.91 -25.04 -5.52
CA LEU A 341 -9.30 -24.19 -4.49
C LEU A 341 -9.30 -24.89 -3.13
N THR A 342 -10.40 -25.57 -2.78
CA THR A 342 -10.47 -26.39 -1.56
C THR A 342 -9.36 -27.44 -1.56
N LYS A 343 -9.21 -28.20 -2.64
CA LYS A 343 -8.15 -29.22 -2.76
C LYS A 343 -6.74 -28.62 -2.64
N ILE A 344 -6.53 -27.41 -3.15
CA ILE A 344 -5.22 -26.75 -3.14
C ILE A 344 -4.88 -26.20 -1.75
N PHE A 345 -5.84 -25.57 -1.08
CA PHE A 345 -5.58 -24.73 0.10
C PHE A 345 -6.08 -25.31 1.43
N SER A 346 -6.92 -26.35 1.44
CA SER A 346 -7.38 -26.96 2.69
C SER A 346 -6.25 -27.61 3.49
N ALA A 347 -5.18 -28.05 2.84
CA ALA A 347 -4.01 -28.66 3.48
C ALA A 347 -2.96 -27.64 3.95
N ASN A 348 -3.21 -26.33 3.75
CA ASN A 348 -2.32 -25.30 4.29
C ASN A 348 -2.55 -25.17 5.80
N ASP A 349 -1.48 -25.13 6.61
CA ASP A 349 -1.58 -25.02 8.07
C ASP A 349 -2.22 -23.70 8.52
N LEU A 350 -2.21 -22.69 7.66
CA LEU A 350 -2.85 -21.37 7.84
C LEU A 350 -4.10 -21.23 6.96
N ASN A 351 -4.81 -22.32 6.66
CA ASN A 351 -6.00 -22.30 5.81
C ASN A 351 -7.15 -21.42 6.36
N GLU A 352 -7.13 -21.09 7.65
CA GLU A 352 -8.16 -20.31 8.34
C GLU A 352 -8.16 -18.82 7.98
N HIS A 353 -7.10 -18.37 7.33
CA HIS A 353 -6.99 -17.06 6.68
C HIS A 353 -7.66 -17.06 5.29
N ILE A 354 -7.90 -18.23 4.71
CA ILE A 354 -8.25 -18.41 3.30
C ILE A 354 -9.72 -18.84 3.18
N ILE A 355 -10.52 -17.99 2.56
CA ILE A 355 -11.95 -18.23 2.33
C ILE A 355 -12.12 -18.76 0.90
N TYR A 356 -11.89 -20.05 0.72
CA TYR A 356 -11.99 -20.74 -0.59
C TYR A 356 -13.34 -21.43 -0.84
N HIS A 357 -14.24 -21.44 0.15
CA HIS A 357 -15.58 -22.04 0.02
C HIS A 357 -16.61 -21.11 -0.63
N ASN A 358 -16.25 -19.85 -0.84
CA ASN A 358 -17.04 -18.88 -1.57
C ASN A 358 -16.14 -18.17 -2.60
N ILE A 359 -16.62 -18.03 -3.84
CA ILE A 359 -15.92 -17.32 -4.91
C ILE A 359 -16.91 -16.32 -5.50
N PHE A 360 -16.49 -15.08 -5.66
CA PHE A 360 -17.30 -14.05 -6.31
C PHE A 360 -17.01 -14.08 -7.81
N PHE A 361 -17.97 -14.55 -8.61
CA PHE A 361 -17.78 -14.72 -10.06
C PHE A 361 -18.65 -13.71 -10.82
N PHE A 362 -18.04 -12.66 -11.37
CA PHE A 362 -18.77 -11.50 -11.89
C PHE A 362 -18.30 -11.04 -13.29
N ASP A 363 -19.13 -10.27 -13.99
CA ASP A 363 -18.69 -9.43 -15.10
C ASP A 363 -18.14 -8.11 -14.55
N ALA A 364 -16.83 -7.90 -14.65
CA ALA A 364 -16.19 -6.68 -14.15
C ALA A 364 -16.69 -5.40 -14.84
N ARG A 365 -17.37 -5.51 -16.00
CA ARG A 365 -17.88 -4.36 -16.77
C ARG A 365 -19.29 -3.95 -16.35
N ASP A 366 -20.04 -4.83 -15.69
CA ASP A 366 -21.40 -4.55 -15.25
C ASP A 366 -21.40 -4.02 -13.82
N GLN A 367 -21.49 -2.70 -13.64
CA GLN A 367 -21.41 -2.08 -12.31
C GLN A 367 -22.51 -2.54 -11.34
N ASP A 368 -23.61 -3.07 -11.86
CA ASP A 368 -24.76 -3.53 -11.09
C ASP A 368 -24.76 -5.06 -10.87
N ASP A 369 -23.69 -5.75 -11.27
CA ASP A 369 -23.54 -7.21 -11.13
C ASP A 369 -23.83 -7.67 -9.68
N PRO A 370 -24.80 -8.58 -9.46
CA PRO A 370 -25.16 -9.05 -8.13
C PRO A 370 -24.03 -9.69 -7.34
N GLU A 371 -23.08 -10.37 -7.99
CA GLU A 371 -21.93 -11.00 -7.33
C GLU A 371 -20.92 -9.95 -6.86
N MET A 372 -20.79 -8.82 -7.56
CA MET A 372 -20.02 -7.67 -7.05
C MET A 372 -20.70 -7.02 -5.83
N GLN A 373 -22.03 -6.95 -5.80
CA GLN A 373 -22.75 -6.49 -4.62
C GLN A 373 -22.54 -7.44 -3.43
N GLN A 374 -22.50 -8.76 -3.66
CA GLN A 374 -22.18 -9.73 -2.63
C GLN A 374 -20.71 -9.63 -2.15
N LEU A 375 -19.75 -9.43 -3.07
CA LEU A 375 -18.35 -9.20 -2.71
C LEU A 375 -18.21 -7.96 -1.82
N THR A 376 -18.84 -6.86 -2.19
CA THR A 376 -18.78 -5.62 -1.39
C THR A 376 -19.41 -5.80 -0.01
N LYS A 377 -20.53 -6.53 0.08
CA LYS A 377 -21.13 -6.90 1.37
C LYS A 377 -20.17 -7.73 2.23
N GLN A 378 -19.55 -8.77 1.67
CA GLN A 378 -18.59 -9.61 2.39
C GLN A 378 -17.38 -8.80 2.90
N LEU A 379 -16.86 -7.89 2.08
CA LEU A 379 -15.76 -7.01 2.46
C LEU A 379 -16.15 -6.08 3.62
N VAL A 380 -17.38 -5.57 3.65
CA VAL A 380 -17.89 -4.79 4.79
C VAL A 380 -18.01 -5.67 6.03
N GLU A 381 -18.59 -6.87 5.92
CA GLU A 381 -18.72 -7.81 7.04
C GLU A 381 -17.36 -8.12 7.66
N ILE A 382 -16.36 -8.44 6.84
CA ILE A 382 -14.99 -8.68 7.31
C ILE A 382 -14.45 -7.46 8.04
N ALA A 383 -14.63 -6.24 7.52
CA ALA A 383 -14.15 -5.02 8.17
C ALA A 383 -14.75 -4.85 9.58
N PHE A 384 -16.04 -5.08 9.75
CA PHE A 384 -16.73 -5.01 11.05
C PHE A 384 -16.33 -6.12 12.03
N GLU A 385 -15.85 -7.26 11.53
CA GLU A 385 -15.36 -8.38 12.34
C GLU A 385 -13.90 -8.21 12.78
N GLN A 386 -13.17 -7.23 12.23
CA GLN A 386 -11.77 -7.02 12.61
C GLN A 386 -11.66 -6.55 14.07
N PRO A 387 -10.69 -7.08 14.85
CA PRO A 387 -10.55 -6.80 16.28
C PRO A 387 -10.20 -5.33 16.58
N PHE A 388 -9.64 -4.62 15.60
CA PHE A 388 -9.28 -3.21 15.70
C PHE A 388 -10.34 -2.27 15.12
N TRP A 389 -11.49 -2.78 14.69
CA TRP A 389 -12.59 -1.95 14.22
C TRP A 389 -13.20 -1.14 15.37
N GLY A 390 -13.11 0.20 15.29
CA GLY A 390 -13.52 1.09 16.38
C GLY A 390 -12.51 1.20 17.52
N GLN A 391 -11.26 0.76 17.31
CA GLN A 391 -10.19 0.87 18.29
C GLN A 391 -10.01 2.32 18.74
N GLN A 392 -9.87 2.53 20.05
CA GLN A 392 -9.65 3.86 20.60
C GLN A 392 -8.19 4.28 20.40
N LEU A 393 -7.98 5.37 19.67
CA LEU A 393 -6.68 6.00 19.44
C LEU A 393 -6.58 7.35 20.17
N PRO A 394 -5.37 7.79 20.57
CA PRO A 394 -5.20 9.04 21.30
C PRO A 394 -5.58 10.27 20.48
N VAL A 395 -6.32 11.21 21.09
CA VAL A 395 -6.63 12.50 20.46
C VAL A 395 -5.37 13.33 20.15
N ALA A 396 -4.29 13.10 20.89
CA ALA A 396 -2.98 13.72 20.66
C ALA A 396 -2.39 13.46 19.27
N TRP A 397 -2.88 12.45 18.54
CA TRP A 397 -2.43 12.15 17.19
C TRP A 397 -3.12 12.98 16.11
N VAL A 398 -4.34 13.45 16.39
CA VAL A 398 -5.20 14.13 15.41
C VAL A 398 -4.49 15.32 14.75
N PRO A 399 -3.78 16.22 15.47
CA PRO A 399 -3.10 17.35 14.82
C PRO A 399 -2.03 16.90 13.81
N LEU A 400 -1.26 15.85 14.14
CA LEU A 400 -0.25 15.30 13.24
C LEU A 400 -0.88 14.61 12.03
N GLU A 401 -1.98 13.87 12.23
CA GLU A 401 -2.73 13.22 11.15
C GLU A 401 -3.32 14.24 10.17
N LEU A 402 -3.86 15.35 10.69
CA LEU A 402 -4.36 16.46 9.87
C LEU A 402 -3.25 17.17 9.10
N HIS A 403 -2.10 17.38 9.73
CA HIS A 403 -0.98 17.99 9.04
C HIS A 403 -0.40 17.08 7.95
N ILE A 404 -0.32 15.76 8.19
CA ILE A 404 0.02 14.76 7.17
C ILE A 404 -1.00 14.79 6.02
N SER A 405 -2.29 14.94 6.33
CA SER A 405 -3.34 15.13 5.34
C SER A 405 -3.08 16.36 4.45
N ASP A 406 -2.70 17.49 5.04
CA ASP A 406 -2.42 18.72 4.29
C ASP A 406 -1.16 18.61 3.44
N MET A 407 -0.17 17.88 3.91
CA MET A 407 1.00 17.56 3.09
C MET A 407 0.63 16.70 1.88
N LYS A 408 -0.18 15.65 2.07
CA LYS A 408 -0.73 14.86 0.96
C LYS A 408 -1.51 15.73 -0.01
N THR A 409 -2.13 16.79 0.52
CA THR A 409 -2.86 17.76 -0.28
C THR A 409 -2.01 18.61 -1.17
N SER A 410 -0.96 19.12 -0.59
CA SER A 410 -0.01 19.96 -1.27
C SER A 410 0.94 19.15 -2.16
N GLU A 411 0.57 17.90 -2.48
CA GLU A 411 1.36 16.93 -3.25
C GLU A 411 2.77 16.71 -2.69
N ILE A 412 2.95 16.90 -1.38
CA ILE A 412 4.20 16.63 -0.68
C ILE A 412 4.35 15.12 -0.53
N ASN A 413 5.46 14.60 -1.07
CA ASN A 413 5.73 13.17 -1.14
C ASN A 413 6.63 12.68 -0.01
N PHE A 414 7.64 13.48 0.36
CA PHE A 414 8.69 13.16 1.31
C PHE A 414 8.97 14.36 2.20
N ILE A 415 9.26 14.11 3.47
CA ILE A 415 9.70 15.13 4.43
C ILE A 415 10.83 14.58 5.29
N ARG A 416 11.60 15.47 5.91
CA ARG A 416 12.45 15.10 7.04
C ARG A 416 11.60 14.90 8.28
N LYS A 417 12.02 13.97 9.14
CA LYS A 417 11.38 13.72 10.44
C LYS A 417 11.30 14.99 11.30
N SER A 418 12.33 15.83 11.23
CA SER A 418 12.39 17.11 11.96
C SER A 418 11.31 18.10 11.54
N GLU A 419 10.77 18.02 10.33
CA GLU A 419 9.67 18.89 9.88
C GLU A 419 8.37 18.54 10.62
N LEU A 420 8.03 17.26 10.71
CA LEU A 420 6.85 16.80 11.45
C LEU A 420 7.04 16.91 12.98
N GLN A 421 8.28 16.80 13.48
CA GLN A 421 8.56 17.07 14.89
C GLN A 421 8.28 18.52 15.29
N LYS A 422 8.52 19.51 14.41
CA LYS A 422 8.16 20.91 14.71
C LYS A 422 6.66 21.06 14.95
N VAL A 423 5.87 20.44 14.08
CA VAL A 423 4.39 20.41 14.21
C VAL A 423 3.99 19.74 15.53
N ASN A 424 4.66 18.64 15.91
CA ASN A 424 4.42 18.01 17.20
C ASN A 424 4.70 18.95 18.39
N LEU A 425 5.76 19.74 18.34
CA LEU A 425 6.11 20.71 19.40
C LEU A 425 5.12 21.87 19.47
N GLU A 426 4.50 22.24 18.35
CA GLU A 426 3.47 23.29 18.27
C GLU A 426 2.12 22.85 18.85
N ASN A 427 1.91 21.54 19.10
CA ASN A 427 0.66 21.00 19.67
C ASN A 427 0.47 21.24 21.18
N GLY A 428 1.36 22.00 21.83
CA GLY A 428 1.22 22.39 23.24
C GLY A 428 1.08 21.19 24.17
N ASP A 429 0.02 21.16 24.98
CA ASP A 429 -0.23 20.11 25.99
C ASP A 429 -0.46 18.69 25.39
N LEU A 430 -0.72 18.62 24.08
CA LEU A 430 -0.87 17.38 23.32
C LEU A 430 0.38 16.96 22.56
N ALA A 431 1.48 17.71 22.67
CA ALA A 431 2.76 17.31 22.12
C ALA A 431 3.19 15.92 22.65
N LEU A 432 3.62 15.08 21.72
CA LEU A 432 4.16 13.75 22.02
C LEU A 432 5.61 13.87 22.49
N THR A 433 6.03 13.04 23.44
CA THR A 433 7.46 12.84 23.73
C THR A 433 8.16 12.19 22.54
N ASP A 434 9.50 12.20 22.51
CA ASP A 434 10.26 11.56 21.41
C ASP A 434 9.90 10.07 21.23
N ALA A 435 9.70 9.33 22.33
CA ALA A 435 9.29 7.94 22.29
C ALA A 435 7.87 7.77 21.74
N GLN A 436 6.92 8.60 22.20
CA GLN A 436 5.53 8.59 21.73
C GLN A 436 5.42 9.00 20.26
N PHE A 437 6.24 9.95 19.80
CA PHE A 437 6.31 10.37 18.41
C PHE A 437 6.88 9.26 17.51
N GLU A 438 7.91 8.57 17.98
CA GLU A 438 8.45 7.38 17.29
C GLU A 438 7.39 6.28 17.13
N ASP A 439 6.64 6.02 18.21
CA ASP A 439 5.54 5.07 18.22
C ASP A 439 4.41 5.48 17.27
N PHE A 440 4.04 6.77 17.26
CA PHE A 440 3.11 7.32 16.29
C PHE A 440 3.56 7.01 14.85
N LEU A 441 4.81 7.29 14.48
CA LEU A 441 5.31 7.03 13.12
C LEU A 441 5.27 5.55 12.76
N LYS A 442 5.69 4.66 13.67
CA LYS A 442 5.65 3.21 13.44
C LYS A 442 4.22 2.69 13.28
N ILE A 443 3.27 3.24 14.03
CA ILE A 443 1.85 2.90 13.90
C ILE A 443 1.28 3.43 12.59
N GLN A 444 1.54 4.69 12.22
CA GLN A 444 1.09 5.23 10.93
C GLN A 444 1.71 4.48 9.74
N HIS A 445 2.94 3.99 9.87
CA HIS A 445 3.56 3.07 8.91
C HIS A 445 2.86 1.71 8.87
N SER A 446 2.49 1.18 10.04
CA SER A 446 1.79 -0.11 10.13
C SER A 446 0.40 -0.08 9.51
N LEU A 447 -0.30 1.05 9.67
CA LEU A 447 -1.54 1.42 8.99
C LEU A 447 -1.31 1.86 7.53
N GLY A 448 -0.05 2.14 7.16
CA GLY A 448 0.41 2.56 5.82
C GLY A 448 -0.34 3.76 5.31
N LYS A 449 -0.58 4.68 6.24
CA LYS A 449 -0.90 6.06 5.97
C LYS A 449 0.34 6.81 5.48
N LEU A 450 1.53 6.34 5.87
CA LEU A 450 2.85 6.81 5.44
C LEU A 450 3.83 5.63 5.40
N LEU A 451 5.06 5.84 4.91
CA LEU A 451 6.17 4.90 5.15
C LEU A 451 7.22 5.56 6.03
N TYR A 452 7.63 4.83 7.07
CA TYR A 452 8.68 5.24 7.98
C TYR A 452 9.51 4.01 8.35
N PHE A 453 10.83 4.18 8.29
CA PHE A 453 11.81 3.14 8.51
C PHE A 453 12.70 3.59 9.67
N GLY A 454 12.49 3.03 10.86
CA GLY A 454 13.24 3.40 12.08
C GLY A 454 14.70 2.89 12.10
N GLU A 455 15.19 2.39 10.97
CA GLU A 455 16.55 1.92 10.80
C GLU A 455 17.55 3.08 10.65
N HIS A 456 18.66 2.95 11.36
CA HIS A 456 19.73 3.94 11.35
C HIS A 456 20.17 4.30 9.93
N GLY A 457 20.11 5.59 9.60
CA GLY A 457 20.55 6.15 8.31
C GLY A 457 19.41 6.44 7.34
N ILE A 458 18.20 5.91 7.62
CA ILE A 458 16.96 6.23 6.88
C ILE A 458 15.83 6.72 7.79
N ASP A 459 16.01 6.66 9.11
CA ASP A 459 15.12 7.11 10.18
C ASP A 459 14.87 8.63 10.23
N ASN A 460 15.58 9.40 9.41
CA ASN A 460 15.33 10.83 9.27
C ASN A 460 14.32 11.16 8.15
N PHE A 461 13.83 10.18 7.39
CA PHE A 461 12.92 10.41 6.27
C PHE A 461 11.55 9.79 6.51
N ILE A 462 10.51 10.54 6.15
CA ILE A 462 9.13 10.06 6.16
C ILE A 462 8.60 10.17 4.74
N VAL A 463 8.10 9.06 4.21
CA VAL A 463 7.35 9.04 2.96
C VAL A 463 5.90 9.35 3.29
N VAL A 464 5.49 10.59 3.10
CA VAL A 464 4.12 11.06 3.35
C VAL A 464 3.13 10.36 2.43
N GLN A 465 3.52 10.14 1.16
CA GLN A 465 2.70 9.48 0.15
C GLN A 465 3.32 8.15 -0.27
N PRO A 466 2.82 7.00 0.23
CA PRO A 466 3.31 5.69 -0.20
C PRO A 466 3.27 5.48 -1.72
N SER A 467 2.31 6.07 -2.42
CA SER A 467 2.22 6.06 -3.90
C SER A 467 3.43 6.71 -4.59
N ALA A 468 4.04 7.73 -3.99
CA ALA A 468 5.27 8.33 -4.52
C ALA A 468 6.44 7.34 -4.47
N PHE A 469 6.52 6.56 -3.40
CA PHE A 469 7.54 5.52 -3.27
C PHE A 469 7.36 4.39 -4.29
N VAL A 470 6.13 4.05 -4.66
CA VAL A 470 5.88 3.11 -5.77
C VAL A 470 6.51 3.62 -7.06
N ASN A 471 6.37 4.90 -7.37
CA ASN A 471 6.96 5.51 -8.55
C ASN A 471 8.50 5.50 -8.50
N VAL A 472 9.09 5.68 -7.31
CA VAL A 472 10.55 5.47 -7.11
C VAL A 472 10.93 4.04 -7.48
N MET A 473 10.22 3.04 -6.97
CA MET A 473 10.51 1.64 -7.29
C MET A 473 10.35 1.34 -8.78
N ARG A 474 9.29 1.87 -9.41
CA ARG A 474 9.03 1.71 -10.86
C ARG A 474 10.12 2.31 -11.73
N SER A 475 10.92 3.26 -11.25
CA SER A 475 11.95 3.87 -12.09
C SER A 475 13.11 2.93 -12.40
N PHE A 476 13.35 1.90 -11.58
CA PHE A 476 14.45 0.94 -11.76
C PHE A 476 14.03 -0.53 -11.60
N VAL A 477 12.85 -0.81 -11.05
CA VAL A 477 12.21 -2.13 -11.06
C VAL A 477 11.01 -2.04 -11.98
N THR A 478 11.20 -2.29 -13.27
CA THR A 478 10.12 -2.20 -14.27
C THR A 478 10.36 -3.13 -15.45
N ASP A 479 9.28 -3.64 -16.03
CA ASP A 479 9.33 -4.47 -17.23
C ASP A 479 9.68 -3.64 -18.46
N GLU A 480 10.34 -4.27 -19.43
CA GLU A 480 10.74 -3.65 -20.70
C GLU A 480 9.59 -2.92 -21.41
N MET A 481 8.37 -3.45 -21.32
CA MET A 481 7.19 -2.84 -21.94
C MET A 481 6.79 -1.47 -21.37
N PHE A 482 7.26 -1.13 -20.16
CA PHE A 482 7.04 0.16 -19.50
C PHE A 482 8.29 1.03 -19.50
N TRP A 483 9.37 0.59 -20.15
CA TRP A 483 10.56 1.41 -20.23
C TRP A 483 10.27 2.73 -20.94
N PRO A 484 10.83 3.83 -20.43
CA PRO A 484 10.75 5.11 -21.12
C PRO A 484 11.42 4.98 -22.51
N LYS A 485 10.89 5.70 -23.49
CA LYS A 485 11.28 5.56 -24.90
C LYS A 485 12.38 6.53 -25.32
N GLU A 486 12.87 7.37 -24.40
CA GLU A 486 13.90 8.37 -24.66
C GLU A 486 15.29 7.73 -24.78
N ALA A 487 16.09 8.24 -25.72
CA ALA A 487 17.32 7.59 -26.20
C ALA A 487 18.41 7.40 -25.12
N GLU A 488 18.48 8.28 -24.12
CA GLU A 488 19.52 8.25 -23.07
C GLU A 488 19.33 7.11 -22.05
N ILE A 489 18.16 6.47 -22.04
CA ILE A 489 17.79 5.41 -21.07
C ILE A 489 17.99 4.02 -21.65
N LEU A 490 18.12 3.94 -22.98
CA LEU A 490 18.33 2.71 -23.74
C LEU A 490 19.66 2.01 -23.41
N GLU A 491 20.56 2.63 -22.65
CA GLU A 491 21.76 1.98 -22.12
C GLU A 491 21.63 1.59 -20.64
N ILE A 492 20.90 2.38 -19.85
CA ILE A 492 20.82 2.22 -18.39
C ILE A 492 19.98 1.00 -18.00
N LEU A 493 18.73 0.93 -18.47
CA LEU A 493 17.81 -0.15 -18.06
C LEU A 493 18.24 -1.53 -18.59
N PRO A 494 18.75 -1.67 -19.84
CA PRO A 494 19.34 -2.92 -20.28
C PRO A 494 20.59 -3.32 -19.49
N ALA A 495 21.46 -2.37 -19.14
CA ALA A 495 22.64 -2.65 -18.32
C ALA A 495 22.23 -3.10 -16.91
N LEU A 496 21.28 -2.44 -16.28
CA LEU A 496 20.71 -2.86 -15.00
C LEU A 496 20.08 -4.25 -15.11
N SER A 497 19.27 -4.52 -16.14
CA SER A 497 18.64 -5.82 -16.35
C SER A 497 19.66 -6.95 -16.52
N ARG A 498 20.80 -6.67 -17.17
CA ARG A 498 21.86 -7.66 -17.41
C ARG A 498 22.78 -7.87 -16.20
N THR A 499 23.05 -6.81 -15.44
CA THR A 499 24.10 -6.81 -14.40
C THR A 499 23.55 -6.80 -12.98
N GLY A 500 22.31 -6.37 -12.77
CA GLY A 500 21.73 -6.08 -11.47
C GLY A 500 22.34 -4.85 -10.78
N VAL A 501 23.17 -4.07 -11.47
CA VAL A 501 23.90 -2.92 -10.93
C VAL A 501 23.38 -1.64 -11.58
N ILE A 502 23.11 -0.63 -10.76
CA ILE A 502 22.87 0.75 -11.20
C ILE A 502 23.81 1.67 -10.45
N CYS A 503 24.51 2.54 -11.17
CA CYS A 503 25.34 3.55 -10.54
C CYS A 503 24.48 4.76 -10.15
N ARG A 504 24.94 5.53 -9.16
CA ARG A 504 24.18 6.69 -8.65
C ARG A 504 23.84 7.69 -9.76
N THR A 505 24.79 8.01 -10.64
CA THR A 505 24.56 8.98 -11.72
C THR A 505 23.49 8.53 -12.70
N ASP A 506 23.40 7.23 -12.99
CA ASP A 506 22.36 6.71 -13.89
C ASP A 506 20.97 6.73 -13.23
N LEU A 507 20.90 6.53 -11.91
CA LEU A 507 19.65 6.67 -11.17
C LEU A 507 19.10 8.11 -11.26
N TYR A 508 19.96 9.13 -11.25
CA TYR A 508 19.52 10.53 -11.46
C TYR A 508 18.97 10.76 -12.85
N LYS A 509 19.66 10.28 -13.88
CA LYS A 509 19.16 10.38 -15.26
C LYS A 509 17.79 9.71 -15.40
N LEU A 510 17.56 8.60 -14.70
CA LEU A 510 16.24 7.98 -14.64
C LEU A 510 15.21 8.92 -14.00
N TRP A 511 15.53 9.53 -12.86
CA TRP A 511 14.60 10.41 -12.16
C TRP A 511 14.40 11.80 -12.81
N GLU A 512 15.29 12.24 -13.70
CA GLU A 512 15.13 13.49 -14.46
C GLU A 512 14.06 13.41 -15.56
N GLN A 513 13.63 12.20 -15.92
CA GLN A 513 12.58 12.01 -16.91
C GLN A 513 11.27 12.64 -16.46
N THR A 514 10.50 13.15 -17.43
CA THR A 514 9.22 13.82 -17.21
C THR A 514 8.27 13.02 -16.31
N GLN A 515 8.23 11.70 -16.49
CA GLN A 515 7.36 10.79 -15.73
C GLN A 515 7.81 10.52 -14.28
N PHE A 516 9.04 10.90 -13.92
CA PHE A 516 9.62 10.73 -12.58
C PHE A 516 10.04 12.07 -11.95
N LYS A 517 9.84 13.19 -12.66
CA LYS A 517 10.29 14.52 -12.22
C LYS A 517 9.74 14.93 -10.85
N HIS A 518 8.55 14.46 -10.48
CA HIS A 518 7.93 14.66 -9.16
C HIS A 518 8.61 13.91 -8.02
N LEU A 519 9.53 12.97 -8.32
CA LEU A 519 10.33 12.21 -7.36
C LEU A 519 11.61 12.93 -6.93
N VAL A 520 11.93 14.07 -7.53
CA VAL A 520 13.12 14.89 -7.20
C VAL A 520 12.63 16.20 -6.59
N PRO A 521 12.10 16.21 -5.35
CA PRO A 521 11.31 17.34 -4.87
C PRO A 521 12.19 18.43 -4.23
N SER A 522 13.49 18.19 -4.02
CA SER A 522 14.36 19.16 -3.35
C SER A 522 15.80 19.14 -3.82
N ASP A 523 16.46 20.29 -3.68
CA ASP A 523 17.92 20.41 -3.83
C ASP A 523 18.66 19.52 -2.83
N ASP A 524 18.05 19.14 -1.70
CA ASP A 524 18.67 18.24 -0.71
C ASP A 524 18.92 16.83 -1.23
N LEU A 525 17.98 16.25 -2.00
CA LEU A 525 18.17 14.93 -2.62
C LEU A 525 19.25 15.00 -3.70
N LYS A 526 19.38 16.15 -4.40
CA LYS A 526 20.49 16.43 -5.32
C LYS A 526 21.82 16.61 -4.58
N ILE A 527 21.84 17.33 -3.45
CA ILE A 527 23.01 17.62 -2.62
C ILE A 527 23.55 16.34 -1.97
N PHE A 528 22.69 15.53 -1.35
CA PHE A 528 23.08 14.28 -0.69
C PHE A 528 23.84 13.34 -1.63
N VAL A 529 23.44 13.28 -2.91
CA VAL A 529 24.16 12.44 -3.89
C VAL A 529 25.30 13.16 -4.60
N THR A 530 25.23 14.47 -4.86
CA THR A 530 26.40 15.18 -5.41
C THR A 530 27.57 15.22 -4.42
N GLU A 531 27.30 15.33 -3.11
CA GLU A 531 28.33 15.19 -2.05
C GLU A 531 28.86 13.76 -1.95
N ALA A 532 27.97 12.75 -2.03
CA ALA A 532 28.39 11.35 -1.97
C ALA A 532 29.08 10.86 -3.26
N CYS A 533 28.87 11.51 -4.40
CA CYS A 533 29.61 11.28 -5.64
C CYS A 533 31.03 11.85 -5.58
N LYS A 534 31.24 12.96 -4.86
CA LYS A 534 32.58 13.51 -4.59
C LYS A 534 33.40 12.61 -3.64
N SER A 535 32.75 11.85 -2.76
CA SER A 535 33.42 10.87 -1.89
C SER A 535 33.63 9.49 -2.52
N CYS A 536 33.07 9.22 -3.70
CA CYS A 536 33.20 7.96 -4.43
C CYS A 536 34.37 7.94 -5.43
N THR A 537 35.39 8.77 -5.25
CA THR A 537 36.72 8.52 -5.83
C THR A 537 37.50 7.59 -4.89
N TYR A 538 37.13 6.32 -4.85
CA TYR A 538 38.08 5.27 -4.46
C TYR A 538 38.73 4.74 -5.72
N LYS A 539 40.04 5.00 -5.83
CA LYS A 539 40.95 4.33 -6.76
C LYS A 539 41.02 2.83 -6.48
#